data_AF-A0ABD3EWP0-F1
#
_entry.id   AF-A0ABD3EWP0-F1
#
_cell.length_a   1.000
_cell.length_b   1.000
_cell.length_c   1.000
_cell.angle_alpha   90.00
_cell.angle_beta   90.00
_cell.angle_gamma   90.00
#
_symmetry.space_group_name_H-M   'P 1'
#
loop_
_entity.id
_entity.type
_entity.pdbx_description
1 polymer ?
#
loop_
_entity_poly.entity_id
_entity_poly.type
_entity_poly.pdbx_seq_one_letter_code
_entity_poly.pdbx_strand_id
1 'polypeptide(L)'
;MTSVEKLFGIQVRVYGDAETKAHESDMKHDRALWLSNHRTRIDWMLLWSVAWRTHTLHQLRIVLKAPLRKIPIFGWAMQHFIFIFLHRHWADDQVNLRKLLPFLLSKEPEASYLLFPEGTDLSESNLEISAAFAEKNGLPRRQYSLYPRTTGWTFMFPLLQSQLTAVYDVTMFYVDYAANERPSEASLLTGRVPRMIHFYIERKDISALRNKNESELAVWVEKRFERKESLLKNFYESNGKLPDGSEPLFEESQAPAATALVAFWLVLIGAATIIGLIGNLISILAAVVLIAGYTISTTYGSGVDGFLIRNL
;
A
#
# COMPACT_ATOMS: atom_id res chain seq x y z
N MET A 1 6.39 17.22 9.15
CA MET A 1 4.97 16.84 8.95
C MET A 1 4.53 17.28 7.56
N THR A 2 4.06 16.36 6.71
CA THR A 2 3.50 16.73 5.41
C THR A 2 2.17 17.49 5.57
N SER A 3 1.65 18.05 4.49
CA SER A 3 0.45 18.90 4.56
C SER A 3 -0.85 18.11 4.51
N VAL A 4 -0.78 16.89 3.96
CA VAL A 4 -1.84 15.89 4.07
C VAL A 4 -1.99 15.45 5.54
N GLU A 5 -0.88 15.24 6.26
CA GLU A 5 -0.87 14.97 7.70
C GLU A 5 -1.54 16.08 8.51
N LYS A 6 -1.27 17.35 8.18
CA LYS A 6 -1.93 18.49 8.85
C LYS A 6 -3.42 18.59 8.51
N LEU A 7 -3.81 18.34 7.25
CA LEU A 7 -5.20 18.40 6.80
C LEU A 7 -6.08 17.39 7.54
N PHE A 8 -5.57 16.18 7.76
CA PHE A 8 -6.29 15.10 8.44
C PHE A 8 -5.97 14.98 9.94
N GLY A 9 -5.09 15.83 10.49
CA GLY A 9 -4.69 15.77 11.89
C GLY A 9 -3.89 14.51 12.27
N ILE A 10 -3.27 13.82 11.30
CA ILE A 10 -2.48 12.60 11.50
C ILE A 10 -1.02 12.99 11.72
N GLN A 11 -0.38 12.47 12.76
CA GLN A 11 1.08 12.52 12.90
C GLN A 11 1.70 11.25 12.29
N VAL A 12 2.66 11.41 11.37
CA VAL A 12 3.40 10.27 10.80
C VAL A 12 4.85 10.36 11.23
N ARG A 13 5.36 9.25 11.78
CA ARG A 13 6.78 9.07 12.12
C ARG A 13 7.30 7.80 11.47
N VAL A 14 8.51 7.88 10.93
CA VAL A 14 9.16 6.75 10.26
C VAL A 14 10.44 6.43 11.03
N TYR A 15 10.67 5.14 11.26
CA TYR A 15 11.78 4.59 11.99
C TYR A 15 12.35 3.39 11.24
N GLY A 16 13.58 3.01 11.55
CA GLY A 16 14.16 1.74 11.12
C GLY A 16 15.18 1.21 12.12
N ASP A 17 15.71 0.03 11.84
CA ASP A 17 16.90 -0.46 12.54
C ASP A 17 18.14 0.34 12.12
N ALA A 18 19.24 0.17 12.87
CA ALA A 18 20.51 0.84 12.58
C ALA A 18 21.04 0.53 11.16
N GLU A 19 20.79 -0.68 10.65
CA GLU A 19 21.16 -1.08 9.29
C GLU A 19 20.37 -0.27 8.24
N THR A 20 19.07 -0.11 8.43
CA THR A 20 18.22 0.71 7.56
C THR A 20 18.61 2.17 7.63
N LYS A 21 18.89 2.69 8.83
CA LYS A 21 19.37 4.07 9.02
C LYS A 21 20.69 4.33 8.28
N ALA A 22 21.62 3.39 8.33
CA ALA A 22 22.89 3.48 7.62
C ALA A 22 22.72 3.55 6.08
N HIS A 23 21.63 3.03 5.54
CA HIS A 23 21.30 3.05 4.11
C HIS A 23 20.17 4.05 3.75
N GLU A 24 19.81 4.95 4.66
CA GLU A 24 18.69 5.88 4.45
C GLU A 24 18.86 6.72 3.17
N SER A 25 20.09 7.15 2.86
CA SER A 25 20.40 7.92 1.66
C SER A 25 20.18 7.15 0.36
N ASP A 26 20.28 5.82 0.40
CA ASP A 26 20.17 4.94 -0.76
C ASP A 26 18.71 4.60 -1.08
N MET A 27 17.83 4.70 -0.08
CA MET A 27 16.41 4.34 -0.18
C MET A 27 15.62 5.13 -1.23
N LYS A 28 16.11 6.31 -1.65
CA LYS A 28 15.52 7.10 -2.75
C LYS A 28 15.84 6.54 -4.15
N HIS A 29 16.83 5.67 -4.24
CA HIS A 29 17.26 4.98 -5.47
C HIS A 29 16.81 3.53 -5.48
N ASP A 30 16.15 3.07 -4.41
CA ASP A 30 15.71 1.70 -4.33
C ASP A 30 14.48 1.43 -5.20
N ARG A 31 14.53 0.31 -5.90
CA ARG A 31 13.35 -0.35 -6.48
C ARG A 31 13.03 -1.49 -5.55
N ALA A 32 12.03 -1.29 -4.69
CA ALA A 32 11.80 -2.17 -3.57
C ALA A 32 10.46 -2.89 -3.68
N LEU A 33 10.43 -4.13 -3.17
CA LEU A 33 9.18 -4.83 -2.86
C LEU A 33 8.87 -4.64 -1.38
N TRP A 34 7.76 -3.97 -1.10
CA TRP A 34 7.33 -3.56 0.23
C TRP A 34 6.35 -4.61 0.76
N LEU A 35 6.64 -5.14 1.95
CA LEU A 35 5.80 -6.07 2.66
C LEU A 35 5.31 -5.40 3.93
N SER A 36 4.01 -5.20 4.07
CA SER A 36 3.42 -4.55 5.24
C SER A 36 2.39 -5.43 5.93
N ASN A 37 2.22 -5.25 7.24
CA ASN A 37 0.99 -5.69 7.91
C ASN A 37 -0.21 -4.85 7.41
N HIS A 38 -1.41 -5.42 7.48
CA HIS A 38 -2.65 -4.86 6.94
C HIS A 38 -3.73 -4.74 8.03
N ARG A 39 -3.65 -3.70 8.84
CA ARG A 39 -4.62 -3.45 9.90
C ARG A 39 -5.94 -2.87 9.39
N THR A 40 -5.92 -2.06 8.33
CA THR A 40 -7.06 -1.26 7.88
C THR A 40 -7.16 -1.19 6.36
N ARG A 41 -8.36 -0.93 5.82
CA ARG A 41 -8.59 -0.83 4.37
C ARG A 41 -7.85 0.32 3.68
N ILE A 42 -7.38 1.31 4.44
CA ILE A 42 -6.71 2.51 3.92
C ILE A 42 -5.18 2.47 4.10
N ASP A 43 -4.61 1.37 4.60
CA ASP A 43 -3.16 1.26 4.89
C ASP A 43 -2.28 1.59 3.68
N TRP A 44 -2.69 1.19 2.49
CA TRP A 44 -1.97 1.45 1.24
C TRP A 44 -1.88 2.95 0.92
N MET A 45 -2.88 3.75 1.30
CA MET A 45 -2.85 5.20 1.16
C MET A 45 -1.94 5.83 2.22
N LEU A 46 -1.94 5.27 3.43
CA LEU A 46 -1.10 5.76 4.53
C LEU A 46 0.40 5.56 4.22
N LEU A 47 0.75 4.47 3.52
CA LEU A 47 2.12 4.22 3.05
C LEU A 47 2.61 5.21 1.99
N TRP A 48 1.73 5.99 1.35
CA TRP A 48 2.17 7.10 0.49
C TRP A 48 2.97 8.14 1.25
N SER A 49 2.75 8.29 2.56
CA SER A 49 3.53 9.18 3.40
C SER A 49 5.01 8.77 3.49
N VAL A 50 5.29 7.46 3.42
CA VAL A 50 6.65 6.90 3.35
C VAL A 50 7.20 7.08 1.94
N ALA A 51 6.44 6.70 0.90
CA ALA A 51 6.87 6.81 -0.49
C ALA A 51 7.13 8.26 -0.93
N TRP A 52 6.40 9.22 -0.36
CA TRP A 52 6.65 10.65 -0.55
C TRP A 52 8.00 11.06 0.06
N ARG A 53 8.27 10.65 1.30
CA ARG A 53 9.52 10.94 2.01
C ARG A 53 10.76 10.34 1.35
N THR A 54 10.63 9.16 0.74
CA THR A 54 11.70 8.54 -0.05
C THR A 54 11.77 9.07 -1.49
N HIS A 55 10.88 9.98 -1.90
CA HIS A 55 10.73 10.46 -3.28
C HIS A 55 10.40 9.35 -4.31
N THR A 56 9.87 8.21 -3.87
CA THR A 56 9.56 7.04 -4.70
C THR A 56 8.05 6.85 -4.96
N LEU A 57 7.21 7.85 -4.64
CA LEU A 57 5.76 7.75 -4.86
C LEU A 57 5.37 7.41 -6.31
N HIS A 58 6.10 7.95 -7.30
CA HIS A 58 5.87 7.70 -8.73
C HIS A 58 6.17 6.25 -9.16
N GLN A 59 7.03 5.56 -8.41
CA GLN A 59 7.46 4.18 -8.67
C GLN A 59 6.44 3.14 -8.19
N LEU A 60 5.56 3.52 -7.25
CA LEU A 60 4.77 2.56 -6.50
C LEU A 60 3.70 1.89 -7.37
N ARG A 61 3.66 0.56 -7.36
CA ARG A 61 2.63 -0.30 -7.96
C ARG A 61 2.03 -1.16 -6.85
N ILE A 62 0.75 -0.95 -6.55
CA ILE A 62 0.11 -1.55 -5.38
C ILE A 62 -0.69 -2.77 -5.80
N VAL A 63 -0.56 -3.86 -5.04
CA VAL A 63 -1.40 -5.06 -5.21
C VAL A 63 -2.74 -4.84 -4.53
N LEU A 64 -3.82 -4.85 -5.31
CA LEU A 64 -5.17 -4.48 -4.90
C LEU A 64 -6.23 -5.52 -5.31
N LYS A 65 -7.41 -5.44 -4.68
CA LYS A 65 -8.58 -6.26 -5.06
C LYS A 65 -9.12 -5.80 -6.42
N ALA A 66 -9.37 -6.73 -7.34
CA ALA A 66 -9.89 -6.44 -8.68
C ALA A 66 -11.18 -5.60 -8.71
N PRO A 67 -12.15 -5.74 -7.79
CA PRO A 67 -13.32 -4.86 -7.75
C PRO A 67 -13.00 -3.36 -7.61
N LEU A 68 -11.87 -2.99 -6.98
CA LEU A 68 -11.49 -1.58 -6.80
C LEU A 68 -11.26 -0.87 -8.14
N ARG A 69 -10.90 -1.63 -9.17
CA ARG A 69 -10.76 -1.15 -10.55
C ARG A 69 -12.01 -0.47 -11.10
N LYS A 70 -13.20 -0.89 -10.63
CA LYS A 70 -14.49 -0.41 -11.13
C LYS A 70 -15.02 0.82 -10.39
N ILE A 71 -14.33 1.29 -9.35
CA ILE A 71 -14.75 2.48 -8.61
C ILE A 71 -14.59 3.71 -9.51
N PRO A 72 -15.62 4.54 -9.72
CA PRO A 72 -15.50 5.76 -10.52
C PRO A 72 -14.40 6.68 -9.97
N ILE A 73 -13.66 7.33 -10.87
CA ILE A 73 -12.53 8.24 -10.56
C ILE A 73 -11.33 7.53 -9.92
N PHE A 74 -11.50 6.90 -8.75
CA PHE A 74 -10.42 6.22 -8.03
C PHE A 74 -9.92 4.98 -8.78
N GLY A 75 -10.82 4.12 -9.24
CA GLY A 75 -10.46 2.95 -10.04
C GLY A 75 -9.83 3.33 -11.38
N TRP A 76 -10.20 4.49 -11.96
CA TRP A 76 -9.55 5.03 -13.15
C TRP A 76 -8.10 5.41 -12.87
N ALA A 77 -7.88 6.17 -11.80
CA ALA A 77 -6.54 6.57 -11.38
C ALA A 77 -5.67 5.34 -11.07
N MET A 78 -6.21 4.35 -10.35
CA MET A 78 -5.51 3.09 -10.06
C MET A 78 -5.10 2.32 -11.34
N GLN A 79 -5.94 2.33 -12.38
CA GLN A 79 -5.60 1.74 -13.68
C GLN A 79 -4.49 2.54 -14.40
N HIS A 80 -4.52 3.86 -14.32
CA HIS A 80 -3.45 4.72 -14.87
C HIS A 80 -2.10 4.51 -14.18
N PHE A 81 -2.11 4.24 -12.87
CA PHE A 81 -0.90 3.87 -12.15
C PHE A 81 -0.47 2.41 -12.37
N ILE A 82 -1.18 1.65 -13.22
CA ILE A 82 -0.90 0.25 -13.53
C ILE A 82 -0.78 -0.59 -12.25
N PHE A 83 -1.68 -0.34 -11.29
CA PHE A 83 -1.77 -1.16 -10.08
C PHE A 83 -2.14 -2.61 -10.42
N ILE A 84 -1.72 -3.54 -9.56
CA ILE A 84 -1.85 -4.98 -9.80
C ILE A 84 -3.15 -5.45 -9.18
N PHE A 85 -4.15 -5.76 -10.01
CA PHE A 85 -5.47 -6.19 -9.57
C PHE A 85 -5.57 -7.72 -9.48
N LEU A 86 -5.91 -8.25 -8.29
CA LEU A 86 -6.10 -9.68 -8.05
C LEU A 86 -7.58 -10.03 -7.82
N HIS A 87 -8.03 -11.11 -8.44
CA HIS A 87 -9.38 -11.68 -8.31
C HIS A 87 -9.56 -12.53 -7.05
N ARG A 88 -8.47 -12.81 -6.32
CA ARG A 88 -8.45 -13.75 -5.17
C ARG A 88 -8.77 -15.18 -5.61
N HIS A 89 -8.44 -15.51 -6.85
CA HIS A 89 -8.57 -16.84 -7.41
C HIS A 89 -7.26 -17.20 -8.12
N TRP A 90 -6.47 -18.05 -7.47
CA TRP A 90 -5.07 -18.27 -7.84
C TRP A 90 -4.90 -18.74 -9.29
N ALA A 91 -5.80 -19.59 -9.78
CA ALA A 91 -5.73 -20.12 -11.13
C ALA A 91 -5.77 -19.01 -12.21
N ASP A 92 -6.55 -17.95 -11.97
CA ASP A 92 -6.65 -16.81 -12.88
C ASP A 92 -5.53 -15.80 -12.62
N ASP A 93 -5.28 -15.51 -11.34
CA ASP A 93 -4.30 -14.51 -10.92
C ASP A 93 -2.87 -14.86 -11.38
N GLN A 94 -2.48 -16.14 -11.33
CA GLN A 94 -1.15 -16.57 -11.79
C GLN A 94 -0.93 -16.31 -13.29
N VAL A 95 -1.97 -16.46 -14.12
CA VAL A 95 -1.89 -16.26 -15.57
C VAL A 95 -1.75 -14.78 -15.87
N ASN A 96 -2.51 -13.94 -15.16
CA ASN A 96 -2.43 -12.49 -15.30
C ASN A 96 -1.07 -11.95 -14.82
N LEU A 97 -0.59 -12.40 -13.66
CA LEU A 97 0.70 -11.99 -13.11
C LEU A 97 1.88 -12.40 -14.02
N ARG A 98 1.86 -13.60 -14.62
CA ARG A 98 2.89 -14.04 -15.59
C ARG A 98 2.98 -13.16 -16.83
N LYS A 99 1.91 -12.45 -17.19
CA LYS A 99 1.89 -11.49 -18.30
C LYS A 99 2.27 -10.09 -17.83
N LEU A 100 1.67 -9.65 -16.73
CA LEU A 100 1.79 -8.27 -16.23
C LEU A 100 3.19 -7.97 -15.67
N LEU A 101 3.78 -8.85 -14.87
CA LEU A 101 5.06 -8.55 -14.21
C LEU A 101 6.21 -8.39 -15.22
N PRO A 102 6.38 -9.26 -16.24
CA PRO A 102 7.38 -9.02 -17.28
C PRO A 102 7.15 -7.73 -18.09
N PHE A 103 5.88 -7.37 -18.35
CA PHE A 103 5.55 -6.08 -18.96
C PHE A 103 6.03 -4.91 -18.10
N LEU A 104 5.71 -4.93 -16.79
CA LEU A 104 6.15 -3.90 -15.85
C LEU A 104 7.68 -3.82 -15.80
N LEU A 105 8.39 -4.95 -15.80
CA LEU A 105 9.85 -4.91 -15.88
C LEU A 105 10.31 -4.16 -17.15
N SER A 106 9.72 -4.46 -18.30
CA SER A 106 10.18 -3.86 -19.55
C SER A 106 9.82 -2.37 -19.71
N LYS A 107 8.65 -1.94 -19.22
CA LYS A 107 8.09 -0.60 -19.47
C LYS A 107 8.19 0.35 -18.28
N GLU A 108 8.29 -0.19 -17.07
CA GLU A 108 8.30 0.55 -15.81
C GLU A 108 9.53 0.12 -14.99
N PRO A 109 10.78 0.31 -15.49
CA PRO A 109 11.99 -0.23 -14.88
C PRO A 109 12.32 0.33 -13.48
N GLU A 110 11.69 1.45 -13.12
CA GLU A 110 11.80 2.09 -11.82
C GLU A 110 10.72 1.61 -10.84
N ALA A 111 9.87 0.65 -11.22
CA ALA A 111 8.74 0.24 -10.39
C ALA A 111 9.17 -0.39 -9.04
N SER A 112 8.49 0.07 -8.00
CA SER A 112 8.47 -0.54 -6.66
C SER A 112 7.09 -1.14 -6.42
N TYR A 113 7.00 -2.18 -5.61
CA TYR A 113 5.76 -2.95 -5.46
C TYR A 113 5.30 -2.99 -4.01
N LEU A 114 4.02 -2.75 -3.74
CA LEU A 114 3.46 -2.88 -2.39
C LEU A 114 2.54 -4.10 -2.31
N LEU A 115 2.88 -5.02 -1.40
CA LEU A 115 2.14 -6.22 -1.09
C LEU A 115 1.80 -6.28 0.40
N PHE A 116 0.58 -6.71 0.69
CA PHE A 116 0.14 -7.07 2.04
C PHE A 116 -0.08 -8.58 2.09
N PRO A 117 0.92 -9.38 2.52
CA PRO A 117 0.82 -10.84 2.52
C PRO A 117 -0.36 -11.41 3.32
N GLU A 118 -0.88 -10.71 4.34
CA GLU A 118 -2.12 -11.10 5.04
C GLU A 118 -3.31 -11.28 4.09
N GLY A 119 -3.30 -10.57 2.96
CA GLY A 119 -4.28 -10.67 1.87
C GLY A 119 -5.62 -10.03 2.19
N THR A 120 -5.87 -9.62 3.43
CA THR A 120 -7.08 -8.95 3.91
C THR A 120 -6.77 -8.12 5.15
N ASP A 121 -7.68 -7.22 5.53
CA ASP A 121 -7.51 -6.38 6.71
C ASP A 121 -7.76 -7.16 8.00
N LEU A 122 -7.21 -6.66 9.11
CA LEU A 122 -7.34 -7.25 10.45
C LEU A 122 -8.74 -7.08 11.07
N SER A 123 -9.83 -7.17 10.30
CA SER A 123 -11.19 -7.15 10.85
C SER A 123 -11.41 -8.27 11.86
N GLU A 124 -12.35 -8.10 12.79
CA GLU A 124 -12.68 -9.13 13.79
C GLU A 124 -13.05 -10.47 13.14
N SER A 125 -13.85 -10.43 12.06
CA SER A 125 -14.16 -11.62 11.27
C SER A 125 -12.95 -12.30 10.66
N ASN A 126 -11.96 -11.54 10.16
CA ASN A 126 -10.74 -12.12 9.58
C ASN A 126 -9.79 -12.66 10.67
N LEU A 127 -9.78 -12.05 11.85
CA LEU A 127 -9.07 -12.57 13.03
C LEU A 127 -9.62 -13.93 13.46
N GLU A 128 -10.95 -14.11 13.51
CA GLU A 128 -11.54 -15.41 13.84
C GLU A 128 -11.21 -16.48 12.79
N ILE A 129 -11.27 -16.13 11.49
CA ILE A 129 -10.84 -17.05 10.42
C ILE A 129 -9.37 -17.45 10.58
N SER A 130 -8.50 -16.47 10.89
CA SER A 130 -7.08 -16.73 11.12
C SER A 130 -6.83 -17.56 12.38
N ALA A 131 -7.65 -17.40 13.42
CA ALA A 131 -7.57 -18.19 14.64
C ALA A 131 -7.98 -19.65 14.40
N ALA A 132 -9.07 -19.89 13.66
CA ALA A 132 -9.48 -21.24 13.26
C ALA A 132 -8.42 -21.92 12.37
N PHE A 133 -7.77 -21.16 11.47
CA PHE A 133 -6.62 -21.66 10.72
C PHE A 133 -5.46 -22.04 11.65
N ALA A 134 -5.14 -21.20 12.65
CA ALA A 134 -4.06 -21.46 13.58
C ALA A 134 -4.31 -22.75 14.39
N GLU A 135 -5.51 -22.89 14.96
CA GLU A 135 -5.92 -24.07 15.73
C GLU A 135 -5.82 -25.36 14.89
N LYS A 136 -6.35 -25.33 13.66
CA LYS A 136 -6.30 -26.49 12.75
C LYS A 136 -4.88 -26.93 12.41
N ASN A 137 -3.92 -26.01 12.38
CA ASN A 137 -2.54 -26.28 12.01
C ASN A 137 -1.58 -26.35 13.21
N GLY A 138 -2.10 -26.32 14.45
CA GLY A 138 -1.27 -26.34 15.66
C GLY A 138 -0.37 -25.10 15.83
N LEU A 139 -0.77 -23.97 15.27
CA LEU A 139 -0.05 -22.70 15.33
C LEU A 139 -0.61 -21.81 16.45
N PRO A 140 0.20 -20.90 17.03
CA PRO A 140 -0.28 -19.97 18.05
C PRO A 140 -1.33 -19.01 17.47
N ARG A 141 -2.37 -18.70 18.25
CA ARG A 141 -3.36 -17.67 17.88
C ARG A 141 -2.68 -16.30 17.86
N ARG A 142 -2.84 -15.56 16.76
CA ARG A 142 -2.38 -14.17 16.61
C ARG A 142 -3.50 -13.19 16.93
N GLN A 143 -3.15 -12.01 17.42
CA GLN A 143 -4.09 -10.94 17.79
C GLN A 143 -3.83 -9.65 17.01
N TYR A 144 -2.60 -9.38 16.59
CA TYR A 144 -2.21 -8.09 16.05
C TYR A 144 -1.88 -8.11 14.54
N SER A 145 -1.72 -9.30 13.97
CA SER A 145 -1.57 -9.58 12.54
C SER A 145 -2.24 -10.91 12.16
N LEU A 146 -2.57 -11.08 10.88
CA LEU A 146 -2.98 -12.36 10.33
C LEU A 146 -1.76 -13.19 9.89
N TYR A 147 -1.96 -14.50 9.68
CA TYR A 147 -0.96 -15.33 9.00
C TYR A 147 -0.80 -14.90 7.54
N PRO A 148 0.43 -14.74 7.02
CA PRO A 148 0.65 -14.33 5.65
C PRO A 148 0.26 -15.45 4.68
N ARG A 149 -0.35 -15.07 3.57
CA ARG A 149 -0.51 -15.94 2.40
C ARG A 149 0.76 -15.87 1.57
N THR A 150 1.50 -16.97 1.52
CA THR A 150 2.84 -17.02 0.91
C THR A 150 2.82 -16.96 -0.62
N THR A 151 1.76 -17.47 -1.27
CA THR A 151 1.67 -17.65 -2.73
C THR A 151 1.97 -16.39 -3.54
N GLY A 152 1.38 -15.25 -3.15
CA GLY A 152 1.62 -13.99 -3.87
C GLY A 152 3.09 -13.56 -3.81
N TRP A 153 3.69 -13.68 -2.63
CA TRP A 153 5.11 -13.37 -2.41
C TRP A 153 6.03 -14.32 -3.17
N THR A 154 5.86 -15.64 -2.99
CA THR A 154 6.74 -16.66 -3.59
C THR A 154 6.66 -16.69 -5.11
N PHE A 155 5.55 -16.21 -5.69
CA PHE A 155 5.39 -16.11 -7.13
C PHE A 155 5.89 -14.80 -7.71
N MET A 156 5.57 -13.67 -7.09
CA MET A 156 5.95 -12.35 -7.61
C MET A 156 7.45 -12.11 -7.48
N PHE A 157 8.05 -12.48 -6.35
CA PHE A 157 9.46 -12.17 -6.08
C PHE A 157 10.43 -12.71 -7.14
N PRO A 158 10.37 -14.00 -7.55
CA PRO A 158 11.28 -14.52 -8.58
C PRO A 158 11.12 -13.85 -9.95
N LEU A 159 9.91 -13.37 -10.25
CA LEU A 159 9.61 -12.65 -11.49
C LEU A 159 10.07 -11.20 -11.47
N LEU A 160 10.29 -10.60 -10.29
CA LEU A 160 10.62 -9.19 -10.13
C LEU A 160 12.08 -8.93 -9.71
N GLN A 161 12.73 -9.91 -9.07
CA GLN A 161 14.04 -9.76 -8.42
C GLN A 161 15.17 -9.22 -9.31
N SER A 162 15.07 -9.32 -10.64
CA SER A 162 16.07 -8.77 -11.56
C SER A 162 16.16 -7.24 -11.50
N GLN A 163 15.05 -6.55 -11.20
CA GLN A 163 15.01 -5.09 -11.08
C GLN A 163 15.02 -4.57 -9.65
N LEU A 164 14.68 -5.42 -8.68
CA LEU A 164 14.67 -5.02 -7.28
C LEU A 164 16.09 -4.82 -6.75
N THR A 165 16.26 -3.81 -5.91
CA THR A 165 17.49 -3.55 -5.14
C THR A 165 17.31 -3.90 -3.67
N ALA A 166 16.08 -3.88 -3.16
CA ALA A 166 15.78 -4.17 -1.77
C ALA A 166 14.38 -4.78 -1.59
N VAL A 167 14.16 -5.33 -0.40
CA VAL A 167 12.84 -5.63 0.15
C VAL A 167 12.65 -4.78 1.40
N TYR A 168 11.55 -4.04 1.47
CA TYR A 168 11.20 -3.25 2.65
C TYR A 168 10.21 -4.03 3.48
N ASP A 169 10.64 -4.52 4.63
CA ASP A 169 9.72 -5.10 5.60
C ASP A 169 9.19 -4.02 6.53
N VAL A 170 7.95 -3.60 6.30
CA VAL A 170 7.32 -2.49 6.98
C VAL A 170 6.37 -3.01 8.06
N THR A 171 6.49 -2.47 9.27
CA THR A 171 5.54 -2.66 10.37
C THR A 171 4.85 -1.33 10.67
N MET A 172 3.53 -1.31 10.53
CA MET A 172 2.67 -0.16 10.80
C MET A 172 2.05 -0.28 12.18
N PHE A 173 2.38 0.66 13.05
CA PHE A 173 1.77 0.82 14.38
C PHE A 173 0.85 2.03 14.38
N TYR A 174 -0.27 1.90 15.10
CA TYR A 174 -1.33 2.89 15.10
C TYR A 174 -1.58 3.43 16.50
N VAL A 175 -1.72 4.74 16.61
CA VAL A 175 -2.37 5.40 17.73
C VAL A 175 -3.76 5.82 17.24
N ASP A 176 -4.77 5.08 17.68
CA ASP A 176 -6.12 5.21 17.15
C ASP A 176 -6.77 6.57 17.45
N TYR A 177 -7.78 6.91 16.65
CA TYR A 177 -8.66 8.05 16.92
C TYR A 177 -9.43 7.85 18.22
N ALA A 178 -10.18 6.74 18.31
CA ALA A 178 -10.78 6.21 19.53
C ALA A 178 -10.29 4.78 19.75
N ALA A 179 -10.35 4.29 20.99
CA ALA A 179 -9.85 2.95 21.33
C ALA A 179 -10.43 1.87 20.42
N ASN A 180 -9.55 1.10 19.76
CA ASN A 180 -9.88 0.03 18.83
C ASN A 180 -10.67 0.46 17.57
N GLU A 181 -10.73 1.76 17.27
CA GLU A 181 -11.35 2.25 16.05
C GLU A 181 -10.43 2.07 14.85
N ARG A 182 -10.85 1.19 13.92
CA ARG A 182 -10.13 0.98 12.67
C ARG A 182 -10.71 1.89 11.58
N PRO A 183 -9.90 2.75 10.95
CA PRO A 183 -10.38 3.63 9.90
C PRO A 183 -10.84 2.85 8.66
N SER A 184 -11.88 3.36 8.03
CA SER A 184 -12.39 2.92 6.73
C SER A 184 -12.24 4.04 5.69
N GLU A 185 -12.67 3.81 4.47
CA GLU A 185 -12.70 4.84 3.41
C GLU A 185 -13.56 6.05 3.83
N ALA A 186 -14.67 5.83 4.56
CA ALA A 186 -15.52 6.90 5.08
C ALA A 186 -14.84 7.72 6.20
N SER A 187 -13.87 7.12 6.90
CA SER A 187 -13.08 7.82 7.92
C SER A 187 -12.23 8.94 7.32
N LEU A 188 -11.83 8.83 6.05
CA LEU A 188 -11.13 9.89 5.33
C LEU A 188 -12.03 11.12 5.12
N LEU A 189 -13.32 10.91 4.85
CA LEU A 189 -14.28 12.01 4.65
C LEU A 189 -14.68 12.70 5.96
N THR A 190 -14.70 11.93 7.05
CA THR A 190 -15.12 12.43 8.38
C THR A 190 -13.95 12.93 9.22
N GLY A 191 -12.70 12.74 8.77
CA GLY A 191 -11.50 13.06 9.53
C GLY A 191 -11.24 12.13 10.73
N ARG A 192 -11.97 11.02 10.86
CA ARG A 192 -11.81 10.02 11.94
C ARG A 192 -10.69 9.03 11.63
N VAL A 193 -9.52 9.56 11.35
CA VAL A 193 -8.31 8.82 11.02
C VAL A 193 -7.41 8.66 12.26
N PRO A 194 -6.44 7.73 12.26
CA PRO A 194 -5.54 7.53 13.39
C PRO A 194 -4.83 8.83 13.77
N ARG A 195 -4.69 9.12 15.08
CA ARG A 195 -4.00 10.32 15.56
C ARG A 195 -2.52 10.29 15.22
N MET A 196 -1.91 9.10 15.26
CA MET A 196 -0.52 8.91 14.88
C MET A 196 -0.31 7.54 14.24
N ILE A 197 0.63 7.47 13.31
CA ILE A 197 1.11 6.23 12.72
C ILE A 197 2.64 6.21 12.84
N HIS A 198 3.17 5.12 13.37
CA HIS A 198 4.59 4.82 13.32
C HIS A 198 4.82 3.77 12.25
N PHE A 199 5.69 4.09 11.30
CA PHE A 199 6.25 3.13 10.36
C PHE A 199 7.60 2.68 10.89
N TYR A 200 7.81 1.37 11.03
CA TYR A 200 9.12 0.80 11.29
C TYR A 200 9.54 -0.03 10.08
N ILE A 201 10.65 0.34 9.45
CA ILE A 201 11.12 -0.23 8.20
C ILE A 201 12.41 -0.99 8.49
N GLU A 202 12.43 -2.27 8.14
CA GLU A 202 13.66 -3.06 8.06
C GLU A 202 13.97 -3.28 6.58
N ARG A 203 14.92 -2.52 6.04
CA ARG A 203 15.44 -2.68 4.69
C ARG A 203 16.28 -3.95 4.63
N LYS A 204 16.02 -4.80 3.64
CA LYS A 204 16.81 -6.00 3.36
C LYS A 204 17.34 -5.94 1.94
N ASP A 205 18.65 -6.05 1.81
CA ASP A 205 19.30 -6.09 0.51
C ASP A 205 18.77 -7.27 -0.31
N ILE A 206 18.49 -7.04 -1.59
CA ILE A 206 17.93 -8.06 -2.47
C ILE A 206 18.81 -9.32 -2.55
N SER A 207 20.13 -9.18 -2.44
CA SER A 207 21.08 -10.29 -2.50
C SER A 207 20.82 -11.36 -1.44
N ALA A 208 20.28 -10.98 -0.27
CA ALA A 208 19.92 -11.90 0.80
C ALA A 208 18.78 -12.88 0.41
N LEU A 209 18.04 -12.57 -0.66
CA LEU A 209 16.85 -13.31 -1.08
C LEU A 209 16.97 -13.93 -2.49
N ARG A 210 17.87 -13.44 -3.36
CA ARG A 210 17.98 -13.87 -4.78
C ARG A 210 18.12 -15.39 -4.97
N ASN A 211 18.85 -16.06 -4.09
CA ASN A 211 19.15 -17.48 -4.21
C ASN A 211 18.13 -18.40 -3.53
N LYS A 212 17.07 -17.83 -2.93
CA LYS A 212 16.07 -18.61 -2.21
C LYS A 212 15.07 -19.25 -3.16
N ASN A 213 14.80 -20.53 -2.95
CA ASN A 213 13.70 -21.21 -3.61
C ASN A 213 12.34 -20.84 -2.98
N GLU A 214 11.25 -21.31 -3.58
CA GLU A 214 9.88 -21.02 -3.14
C GLU A 214 9.62 -21.36 -1.66
N SER A 215 10.11 -22.51 -1.18
CA SER A 215 9.93 -22.92 0.23
C SER A 215 10.71 -22.00 1.18
N GLU A 216 11.95 -21.65 0.82
CA GLU A 216 12.76 -20.73 1.61
C GLU A 216 12.17 -19.31 1.65
N LEU A 217 11.58 -18.85 0.55
CA LEU A 217 10.86 -17.58 0.48
C LEU A 217 9.59 -17.60 1.34
N ALA A 218 8.84 -18.70 1.33
CA ALA A 218 7.66 -18.90 2.17
C ALA A 218 8.03 -18.85 3.67
N VAL A 219 9.06 -19.60 4.07
CA VAL A 219 9.58 -19.58 5.45
C VAL A 219 10.07 -18.18 5.83
N TRP A 220 10.71 -17.47 4.91
CA TRP A 220 11.19 -16.12 5.17
C TRP A 220 10.03 -15.15 5.48
N VAL A 221 8.98 -15.11 4.66
CA VAL A 221 7.84 -14.21 4.91
C VAL A 221 7.07 -14.60 6.17
N GLU A 222 6.93 -15.89 6.48
CA GLU A 222 6.34 -16.36 7.74
C GLU A 222 7.11 -15.82 8.96
N LYS A 223 8.44 -15.94 8.96
CA LYS A 223 9.30 -15.39 10.02
C LYS A 223 9.19 -13.87 10.14
N ARG A 224 9.04 -13.15 9.02
CA ARG A 224 8.80 -11.70 9.04
C ARG A 224 7.48 -11.37 9.73
N PHE A 225 6.42 -12.12 9.47
CA PHE A 225 5.12 -11.90 10.10
C PHE A 225 5.05 -12.36 11.56
N GLU A 226 5.79 -13.41 11.95
CA GLU A 226 5.99 -13.77 13.36
C GLU A 226 6.67 -12.63 14.14
N ARG A 227 7.69 -12.01 13.53
CA ARG A 227 8.33 -10.82 14.08
C ARG A 227 7.35 -9.65 14.17
N LYS A 228 6.55 -9.37 13.13
CA LYS A 228 5.53 -8.30 13.16
C LYS A 228 4.52 -8.49 14.27
N GLU A 229 4.00 -9.70 14.44
CA GLU A 229 3.09 -10.02 15.55
C GLU A 229 3.71 -9.68 16.90
N SER A 230 4.97 -10.07 17.11
CA SER A 230 5.70 -9.80 18.36
C SER A 230 5.94 -8.30 18.58
N LEU A 231 6.33 -7.57 17.54
CA LEU A 231 6.54 -6.12 17.62
C LEU A 231 5.23 -5.38 17.91
N LEU A 232 4.16 -5.73 17.20
CA LEU A 232 2.84 -5.12 17.38
C LEU A 232 2.30 -5.41 18.78
N LYS A 233 2.42 -6.66 19.25
CA LYS A 233 2.06 -7.03 20.61
C LYS A 233 2.78 -6.16 21.64
N ASN A 234 4.11 -6.06 21.55
CA ASN A 234 4.90 -5.24 22.47
C ASN A 234 4.48 -3.76 22.41
N PHE A 235 4.23 -3.22 21.23
CA PHE A 235 3.79 -1.83 21.07
C PHE A 235 2.43 -1.59 21.74
N TYR A 236 1.43 -2.43 21.49
CA TYR A 236 0.08 -2.23 22.03
C TYR A 236 -0.02 -2.57 23.53
N GLU A 237 0.74 -3.55 24.02
CA GLU A 237 0.72 -3.96 25.44
C GLU A 237 1.64 -3.11 26.32
N SER A 238 2.70 -2.51 25.76
CA SER A 238 3.69 -1.70 26.50
C SER A 238 3.53 -0.20 26.26
N ASN A 239 2.31 0.27 26.01
CA ASN A 239 1.96 1.70 25.88
C ASN A 239 2.78 2.45 24.80
N GLY A 240 2.89 1.87 23.61
CA GLY A 240 3.49 2.52 22.44
C GLY A 240 5.01 2.36 22.33
N LYS A 241 5.62 1.42 23.05
CA LYS A 241 7.06 1.14 22.95
C LYS A 241 7.41 0.59 21.57
N LEU A 242 8.24 1.32 20.82
CA LEU A 242 8.81 0.89 19.55
C LEU A 242 9.91 -0.18 19.76
N PRO A 243 10.33 -0.89 18.70
CA PRO A 243 11.45 -1.84 18.79
C PRO A 243 12.71 -1.20 19.38
N ASP A 244 13.46 -1.94 20.20
CA ASP A 244 14.72 -1.44 20.76
C ASP A 244 15.72 -1.12 19.63
N GLY A 245 16.40 0.02 19.72
CA GLY A 245 17.29 0.51 18.66
C GLY A 245 16.58 1.13 17.46
N SER A 246 15.31 1.54 17.60
CA SER A 246 14.61 2.31 16.57
C SER A 246 15.25 3.67 16.34
N GLU A 247 15.77 3.87 15.13
CA GLU A 247 16.35 5.14 14.66
C GLU A 247 15.33 5.90 13.81
N PRO A 248 15.15 7.22 14.00
CA PRO A 248 14.25 8.01 13.16
C PRO A 248 14.78 8.08 11.70
N LEU A 249 13.87 7.94 10.74
CA LEU A 249 14.13 8.05 9.31
C LEU A 249 13.38 9.24 8.71
N PHE A 250 13.96 9.82 7.67
CA PHE A 250 13.40 10.88 6.83
C PHE A 250 12.94 12.09 7.64
N GLU A 251 13.81 12.57 8.53
CA GLU A 251 13.53 13.71 9.40
C GLU A 251 13.43 15.04 8.63
N GLU A 252 13.92 15.08 7.38
CA GLU A 252 13.79 16.24 6.51
C GLU A 252 12.31 16.60 6.25
N SER A 253 11.96 17.85 6.51
CA SER A 253 10.59 18.33 6.37
C SER A 253 10.23 18.63 4.92
N GLN A 254 9.41 17.79 4.31
CA GLN A 254 8.82 18.03 3.00
C GLN A 254 7.46 18.79 3.05
N ALA A 255 7.17 19.44 4.19
CA ALA A 255 5.90 20.13 4.43
C ALA A 255 5.57 21.23 3.40
N PRO A 256 6.50 22.12 3.01
CA PRO A 256 6.14 23.25 2.14
C PRO A 256 5.66 22.80 0.76
N ALA A 257 6.35 21.84 0.14
CA ALA A 257 6.00 21.29 -1.17
C ALA A 257 4.63 20.57 -1.13
N ALA A 258 4.40 19.77 -0.09
CA ALA A 258 3.11 19.12 0.12
C ALA A 258 1.97 20.14 0.29
N THR A 259 2.22 21.28 0.96
CA THR A 259 1.18 22.31 1.19
C THR A 259 0.82 22.97 -0.13
N ALA A 260 1.83 23.34 -0.91
CA ALA A 260 1.63 23.96 -2.21
C ALA A 260 0.84 23.03 -3.14
N LEU A 261 1.18 21.73 -3.16
CA LEU A 261 0.49 20.74 -3.99
C LEU A 261 -0.97 20.56 -3.57
N VAL A 262 -1.25 20.40 -2.27
CA VAL A 262 -2.62 20.27 -1.77
C VAL A 262 -3.43 21.54 -2.06
N ALA A 263 -2.85 22.72 -1.79
CA ALA A 263 -3.50 23.99 -2.07
C ALA A 263 -3.82 24.15 -3.57
N PHE A 264 -2.89 23.79 -4.46
CA PHE A 264 -3.10 23.79 -5.90
C PHE A 264 -4.30 22.91 -6.30
N TRP A 265 -4.36 21.67 -5.82
CA TRP A 265 -5.47 20.77 -6.15
C TRP A 265 -6.81 21.24 -5.56
N LEU A 266 -6.82 21.79 -4.34
CA LEU A 266 -8.04 22.36 -3.74
C LEU A 266 -8.56 23.55 -4.56
N VAL A 267 -7.68 24.43 -5.01
CA VAL A 267 -8.04 25.57 -5.87
C VAL A 267 -8.55 25.09 -7.23
N LEU A 268 -7.86 24.13 -7.85
CA LEU A 268 -8.25 23.60 -9.16
C LEU A 268 -9.61 22.89 -9.11
N ILE A 269 -9.82 22.02 -8.12
CA ILE A 269 -11.10 21.31 -7.92
C ILE A 269 -12.19 22.33 -7.60
N GLY A 270 -11.95 23.28 -6.69
CA GLY A 270 -12.90 24.32 -6.36
C GLY A 270 -13.30 25.16 -7.58
N ALA A 271 -12.34 25.57 -8.40
CA ALA A 271 -12.59 26.29 -9.64
C ALA A 271 -13.41 25.46 -10.64
N ALA A 272 -13.04 24.19 -10.85
CA ALA A 272 -13.79 23.28 -11.73
C ALA A 272 -15.23 23.06 -11.25
N THR A 273 -15.45 22.91 -9.95
CA THR A 273 -16.78 22.78 -9.35
C THR A 273 -17.60 24.06 -9.54
N ILE A 274 -17.01 25.24 -9.28
CA ILE A 274 -17.69 26.53 -9.49
C ILE A 274 -18.07 26.72 -10.96
N ILE A 275 -17.15 26.44 -11.89
CA ILE A 275 -17.43 26.52 -13.33
C ILE A 275 -18.53 25.52 -13.73
N GLY A 276 -18.53 24.31 -13.16
CA GLY A 276 -19.59 23.32 -13.40
C GLY A 276 -20.96 23.75 -12.85
N LEU A 277 -20.99 24.41 -11.69
CA LEU A 277 -22.23 24.92 -11.06
C LEU A 277 -22.78 26.19 -11.72
N ILE A 278 -21.89 27.06 -12.21
CA ILE A 278 -22.26 28.25 -13.01
C ILE A 278 -22.57 27.83 -14.46
N GLY A 279 -22.04 26.69 -14.90
CA GLY A 279 -22.32 26.09 -16.19
C GLY A 279 -23.82 25.85 -16.38
N ASN A 280 -24.25 25.92 -17.64
CA ASN A 280 -25.63 25.60 -17.98
C ASN A 280 -25.87 24.08 -17.88
N LEU A 281 -27.12 23.66 -18.05
CA LEU A 281 -27.52 22.24 -18.01
C LEU A 281 -26.64 21.34 -18.92
N ILE A 282 -26.06 21.89 -19.99
CA ILE A 282 -25.19 21.17 -20.93
C ILE A 282 -23.89 20.74 -20.24
N SER A 283 -23.30 21.56 -19.37
CA SER A 283 -22.08 21.22 -18.63
C SER A 283 -22.28 20.05 -17.67
N ILE A 284 -23.42 20.03 -16.97
CA ILE A 284 -23.82 18.92 -16.08
C ILE A 284 -24.09 17.66 -16.90
N LEU A 285 -24.82 17.78 -18.01
CA LEU A 285 -25.12 16.65 -18.90
C LEU A 285 -23.84 16.04 -19.48
N ALA A 286 -22.88 16.88 -19.90
CA ALA A 286 -21.59 16.44 -20.42
C ALA A 286 -20.78 15.67 -19.36
N ALA A 287 -20.75 16.15 -18.11
CA ALA A 287 -20.08 15.43 -17.02
C ALA A 287 -20.72 14.05 -16.76
N VAL A 288 -22.06 13.99 -16.75
CA VAL A 288 -22.80 12.71 -16.58
C VAL A 288 -22.51 11.75 -17.73
N VAL A 289 -22.53 12.23 -18.98
CA VAL A 289 -22.22 11.41 -20.17
C VAL A 289 -20.78 10.89 -20.12
N LEU A 290 -19.80 11.71 -19.71
CA LEU A 290 -18.41 11.28 -19.54
C LEU A 290 -18.27 10.20 -18.46
N ILE A 291 -18.92 10.38 -17.30
CA ILE A 291 -18.90 9.38 -16.22
C ILE A 291 -19.59 8.07 -16.66
N ALA A 292 -20.72 8.16 -17.36
CA ALA A 292 -21.43 7.00 -17.88
C ALA A 292 -20.61 6.26 -18.95
N GLY A 293 -20.05 6.99 -19.92
CA GLY A 293 -19.17 6.44 -20.95
C GLY A 293 -17.94 5.77 -20.36
N TYR A 294 -17.32 6.39 -19.35
CA TYR A 294 -16.21 5.80 -18.59
C TYR A 294 -16.64 4.50 -17.87
N THR A 295 -17.78 4.52 -17.17
CA THR A 295 -18.29 3.36 -16.44
C THR A 295 -18.57 2.20 -17.39
N ILE A 296 -19.16 2.47 -18.56
CA ILE A 296 -19.43 1.46 -19.60
C ILE A 296 -18.10 0.91 -20.15
N SER A 297 -17.17 1.79 -20.53
CA SER A 297 -15.86 1.40 -21.08
C SER A 297 -15.05 0.53 -20.12
N THR A 298 -15.08 0.83 -18.81
CA THR A 298 -14.35 0.04 -17.80
C THR A 298 -15.07 -1.21 -17.33
N THR A 299 -16.41 -1.22 -17.39
CA THR A 299 -17.20 -2.41 -17.03
C THR A 299 -17.19 -3.46 -18.13
N TYR A 300 -17.24 -3.04 -19.40
CA TYR A 300 -17.39 -3.94 -20.57
C TYR A 300 -16.15 -4.00 -21.47
N GLY A 301 -15.23 -3.05 -21.35
CA GLY A 301 -13.95 -3.05 -22.06
C GLY A 301 -12.80 -3.55 -21.18
N SER A 302 -11.58 -3.44 -21.70
CA SER A 302 -10.38 -3.87 -20.97
C SER A 302 -9.82 -2.84 -19.99
N GLY A 303 -10.57 -1.78 -19.68
CA GLY A 303 -10.05 -0.64 -18.92
C GLY A 303 -8.86 0.07 -19.58
N VAL A 304 -8.34 1.08 -18.89
CA VAL A 304 -7.19 1.87 -19.37
C VAL A 304 -5.90 1.07 -19.26
N ASP A 305 -5.67 0.41 -18.14
CA ASP A 305 -4.55 -0.51 -17.91
C ASP A 305 -4.47 -1.60 -18.98
N GLY A 306 -5.60 -2.25 -19.33
CA GLY A 306 -5.60 -3.26 -20.39
C GLY A 306 -5.41 -2.69 -21.79
N PHE A 307 -5.65 -1.39 -22.01
CA PHE A 307 -5.25 -0.71 -23.24
C PHE A 307 -3.74 -0.40 -23.22
N LEU A 308 -3.23 0.16 -22.12
CA LEU A 308 -1.82 0.48 -21.93
C LEU A 308 -0.94 -0.77 -22.08
N ILE A 309 -1.29 -1.88 -21.42
CA ILE A 309 -0.56 -3.15 -21.49
C ILE A 309 -0.55 -3.73 -22.91
N ARG A 310 -1.56 -3.44 -23.74
CA ARG A 310 -1.67 -3.97 -25.12
C ARG A 310 -1.02 -3.09 -26.19
N ASN A 311 -0.74 -1.81 -25.89
CA ASN A 311 -0.33 -0.82 -26.88
C ASN A 311 0.98 -0.09 -26.53
N LEU A 312 1.70 -0.51 -25.48
CA LEU A 312 3.02 -0.03 -25.10
C LEU A 312 4.07 -1.11 -25.33
#